data_AF-A0A6F8UXS7-F1
#
_entry.id   AF-A0A6F8UXS7-F1
#
_cell.length_a   1.000
_cell.length_b   1.000
_cell.length_c   1.000
_cell.angle_alpha   90.00
_cell.angle_beta   90.00
_cell.angle_gamma   90.00
#
_symmetry.space_group_name_H-M   'P 1'
#
loop_
_entity.id
_entity.type
_entity.pdbx_description
1 polymer ?
#
loop_
_entity_poly.entity_id
_entity_poly.type
_entity_poly.pdbx_seq_one_letter_code
_entity_poly.pdbx_strand_id
1 'polypeptide(L)' 'MKHKVSKLVALESIANGDDVPIRPMSPLEAASFIEGMAAELRIMARNTKLSTLSYFLEMARIEASAEVERLASPSRDRH' A
#
# COMPACT_ATOMS: atom_id res chain seq x y z
N MET A 1 -9.89 30.26 -31.29
CA MET A 1 -9.53 28.94 -30.72
C MET A 1 -9.06 29.12 -29.28
N LYS A 2 -9.84 28.67 -28.29
CA LYS A 2 -9.37 28.29 -26.93
C LYS A 2 -10.28 27.16 -26.43
N HIS A 3 -9.67 26.04 -26.09
CA HIS A 3 -10.31 24.76 -25.76
C HIS A 3 -10.49 24.61 -24.23
N LYS A 4 -11.59 23.94 -23.85
CA LYS A 4 -11.71 22.97 -22.72
C LYS A 4 -11.53 23.56 -21.29
N VAL A 5 -12.15 23.06 -20.21
CA VAL A 5 -12.77 21.77 -19.89
C VAL A 5 -13.86 22.05 -18.85
N SER A 6 -15.06 21.50 -19.03
CA SER A 6 -16.06 21.40 -17.98
C SER A 6 -15.49 20.60 -16.81
N LYS A 7 -15.28 21.25 -15.66
CA LYS A 7 -14.80 20.61 -14.43
C LYS A 7 -15.91 19.69 -13.91
N LEU A 8 -15.89 18.46 -14.41
CA LEU A 8 -16.77 17.38 -13.97
C LEU A 8 -16.50 17.06 -12.50
N VAL A 9 -17.58 17.12 -11.71
CA VAL A 9 -17.89 16.29 -10.54
C VAL A 9 -16.87 16.31 -9.41
N ALA A 10 -17.15 17.21 -8.47
CA ALA A 10 -16.72 17.13 -7.09
C ALA A 10 -17.05 15.72 -6.52
N LEU A 11 -16.00 14.97 -6.20
CA LEU A 11 -16.05 13.59 -5.69
C LEU A 11 -16.22 13.56 -4.17
N GLU A 12 -16.95 14.54 -3.62
CA GLU A 12 -17.11 14.75 -2.19
C GLU A 12 -18.47 14.19 -1.77
N SER A 13 -18.53 12.89 -1.45
CA SER A 13 -19.52 12.30 -0.52
C SER A 13 -19.34 10.79 -0.30
N ILE A 14 -18.11 10.27 -0.16
CA ILE A 14 -17.93 8.91 0.39
C ILE A 14 -16.74 8.89 1.33
N ALA A 15 -16.86 9.56 2.47
CA ALA A 15 -15.94 9.36 3.60
C ALA A 15 -16.63 9.76 4.92
N ASN A 16 -17.77 9.12 5.23
CA ASN A 16 -18.14 8.97 6.64
C ASN A 16 -17.24 7.86 7.19
N GLY A 17 -16.17 8.26 7.86
CA GLY A 17 -15.15 7.38 8.42
C GLY A 17 -14.06 8.19 9.10
N ASP A 18 -14.46 8.97 10.11
CA ASP A 18 -13.58 9.67 11.05
C ASP A 18 -12.71 8.64 11.80
N ASP A 19 -11.56 8.25 11.22
CA ASP A 19 -10.27 8.08 11.91
C ASP A 19 -9.14 7.73 10.92
N VAL A 20 -9.03 8.41 9.77
CA VAL A 20 -7.80 8.31 8.96
C VAL A 20 -6.80 9.29 9.58
N PRO A 21 -5.68 8.84 10.17
CA PRO A 21 -4.69 9.75 10.71
C PRO A 21 -4.22 10.66 9.58
N ILE A 22 -4.47 11.97 9.72
CA ILE A 22 -4.05 12.99 8.75
C ILE A 22 -2.50 13.11 8.72
N ARG A 23 -1.79 12.41 9.61
CA ARG A 23 -0.33 12.37 9.61
C ARG A 23 0.19 11.46 8.49
N PRO A 24 1.23 11.88 7.76
CA PRO A 24 1.90 10.99 6.82
C PRO A 24 2.45 9.75 7.56
N MET A 25 2.20 8.56 7.01
CA MET A 25 2.79 7.32 7.51
C MET A 25 4.31 7.41 7.46
N SER A 26 4.97 6.96 8.52
CA SER A 26 6.41 6.72 8.47
C SER A 26 6.72 5.63 7.44
N PRO A 27 7.94 5.60 6.89
CA PRO A 27 8.34 4.55 5.95
C PRO A 27 8.15 3.14 6.51
N LEU A 28 8.41 2.93 7.80
CA LEU A 28 8.22 1.64 8.46
C LEU A 28 6.74 1.26 8.54
N GLU A 29 5.88 2.20 8.96
CA GLU A 29 4.42 1.97 8.99
C GLU A 29 3.88 1.65 7.59
N ALA A 30 4.34 2.36 6.55
CA ALA A 30 3.93 2.10 5.18
C ALA A 30 4.39 0.72 4.69
N ALA A 31 5.65 0.33 4.96
CA ALA A 31 6.18 -0.98 4.58
C ALA A 31 5.41 -2.12 5.27
N SER A 32 5.17 -2.02 6.58
CA SER A 32 4.38 -3.00 7.33
C SER A 32 2.93 -3.07 6.86
N PHE A 33 2.32 -1.93 6.52
CA PHE A 33 0.97 -1.91 5.95
C PHE A 33 0.90 -2.64 4.61
N ILE A 34 1.85 -2.37 3.70
CA ILE A 34 1.92 -3.01 2.39
C ILE A 34 2.14 -4.52 2.54
N GLU A 35 3.02 -4.95 3.46
CA GLU A 35 3.26 -6.36 3.76
C GLU A 35 1.96 -7.09 4.16
N GLY A 36 1.22 -6.53 5.12
CA GLY A 36 -0.05 -7.10 5.58
C GLY A 36 -1.11 -7.12 4.48
N MET A 37 -1.29 -5.98 3.80
CA MET A 37 -2.29 -5.84 2.72
C MET A 37 -2.01 -6.80 1.56
N ALA A 38 -0.74 -6.97 1.17
CA ALA A 38 -0.34 -7.90 0.13
C ALA A 38 -0.66 -9.36 0.52
N ALA A 39 -0.49 -9.72 1.80
CA ALA A 39 -0.84 -11.05 2.31
C ALA A 39 -2.35 -11.32 2.20
N GLU A 40 -3.19 -10.36 2.63
CA GLU A 40 -4.64 -10.49 2.57
C GLU A 40 -5.15 -10.59 1.13
N LEU A 41 -4.71 -9.67 0.27
CA LEU A 41 -5.10 -9.66 -1.15
C LEU A 41 -4.67 -10.95 -1.84
N ARG A 42 -3.51 -11.52 -1.48
CA ARG A 42 -3.06 -12.79 -2.04
C ARG A 42 -4.00 -13.93 -1.71
N ILE A 43 -4.53 -13.98 -0.50
CA ILE A 43 -5.52 -15.00 -0.10
C ILE A 43 -6.78 -14.84 -0.95
N MET A 44 -7.27 -13.61 -1.13
CA MET A 44 -8.43 -13.34 -1.99
C MET A 44 -8.17 -13.74 -3.45
N ALA A 45 -6.98 -13.45 -3.98
CA ALA A 45 -6.57 -13.82 -5.33
C ALA A 45 -6.49 -15.36 -5.52
N ARG A 46 -6.00 -16.09 -4.52
CA ARG A 46 -5.99 -17.56 -4.53
C ARG A 46 -7.40 -18.14 -4.54
N ASN A 47 -8.29 -17.61 -3.68
CA ASN A 47 -9.68 -18.08 -3.58
C ASN A 47 -10.47 -17.84 -4.87
N THR A 48 -10.10 -16.82 -5.65
CA THR A 48 -10.69 -16.48 -6.95
C THR A 48 -9.94 -17.08 -8.14
N LYS A 49 -8.94 -17.94 -7.90
CA LYS A 49 -8.10 -18.61 -8.93
C LYS A 49 -7.32 -17.65 -9.84
N LEU A 50 -7.00 -16.46 -9.35
CA LEU A 50 -6.15 -15.48 -10.03
C LEU A 50 -4.67 -15.76 -9.72
N SER A 51 -4.11 -16.82 -10.30
CA SER A 51 -2.77 -17.34 -9.96
C SER A 51 -1.64 -16.33 -10.19
N THR A 52 -1.64 -15.63 -11.33
CA THR A 52 -0.64 -14.61 -11.64
C THR A 52 -0.69 -13.44 -10.66
N LEU A 53 -1.89 -12.99 -10.28
CA LEU A 53 -2.06 -11.93 -9.28
C LEU A 53 -1.59 -12.40 -7.90
N SER A 54 -1.95 -13.63 -7.50
CA SER A 54 -1.46 -14.21 -6.25
C SER A 54 0.06 -14.31 -6.21
N TYR A 55 0.71 -14.55 -7.35
CA TYR A 55 2.17 -14.57 -7.45
C TYR A 55 2.75 -13.16 -7.23
N PHE A 56 2.24 -12.14 -7.93
CA PHE A 56 2.73 -10.77 -7.75
C PHE A 56 2.52 -10.24 -6.34
N LEU A 57 1.41 -10.60 -5.70
CA LEU A 57 1.15 -10.20 -4.31
C LEU A 57 2.10 -10.90 -3.33
N GLU A 58 2.55 -12.13 -3.61
CA GLU A 58 3.61 -12.74 -2.80
C GLU A 58 4.94 -12.01 -2.99
N MET A 59 5.28 -11.66 -4.22
CA MET A 59 6.52 -10.91 -4.50
C MET A 59 6.51 -9.54 -3.82
N ALA A 60 5.40 -8.82 -3.90
CA ALA A 60 5.23 -7.53 -3.22
C ALA A 60 5.35 -7.67 -1.70
N ARG A 61 4.78 -8.75 -1.12
CA ARG A 61 4.91 -9.03 0.31
C ARG A 61 6.36 -9.28 0.70
N ILE A 62 7.11 -10.09 -0.05
CA ILE A 62 8.53 -10.39 0.22
C ILE A 62 9.37 -9.11 0.21
N GLU A 63 9.19 -8.24 -0.79
CA GLU A 63 9.91 -6.97 -0.85
C GLU A 63 9.54 -6.04 0.31
N ALA A 64 8.25 -5.99 0.69
CA ALA A 64 7.81 -5.20 1.84
C ALA A 64 8.40 -5.73 3.16
N SER A 65 8.46 -7.06 3.36
CA SER A 65 9.11 -7.67 4.52
C SER A 65 10.60 -7.30 4.58
N ALA A 66 11.32 -7.38 3.44
CA ALA A 66 12.72 -6.96 3.36
C ALA A 66 12.88 -5.48 3.72
N GLU A 67 11.96 -4.63 3.27
CA GLU A 67 11.96 -3.20 3.61
C GLU A 67 11.74 -2.96 5.10
N VAL A 68 10.80 -3.67 5.73
CA VAL A 68 10.56 -3.61 7.17
C VAL A 68 11.83 -3.97 7.94
N GLU A 69 12.53 -5.04 7.54
CA GLU A 69 13.79 -5.43 8.18
C GLU A 69 14.88 -4.34 8.05
N ARG A 70 15.01 -3.71 6.87
CA ARG A 70 15.97 -2.61 6.66
C ARG A 70 15.66 -1.40 7.54
N LEU A 71 14.38 -1.04 7.66
CA LEU A 71 13.94 0.15 8.40
C LEU A 71 13.93 -0.07 9.92
N ALA A 72 13.66 -1.30 10.37
CA ALA A 72 13.67 -1.67 11.78
C ALA A 72 15.09 -1.90 12.34
N SER A 73 16.07 -2.12 11.46
CA SER A 73 17.46 -2.30 11.86
C SER A 73 18.10 -0.95 12.21
N PRO A 74 18.51 -0.68 13.47
CA PRO A 74 19.25 0.52 13.79
C PRO A 74 20.58 0.50 13.04
N SER A 75 20.91 1.61 12.37
CA SER A 75 22.10 1.77 11.51
C SER A 75 23.31 1.03 12.06
N ARG A 76 23.69 -0.05 11.39
CA ARG A 76 24.83 -0.89 11.74
C ARG A 76 26.13 -0.33 11.16
N ASP A 77 26.30 0.99 11.23
CA ASP A 77 27.48 1.73 10.79
C ASP A 77 27.94 2.69 11.89
N ARG A 78 28.68 2.13 12.86
CA ARG A 78 29.74 2.81 13.61
C ARG A 78 30.85 1.79 13.86
N HIS A 79 31.68 1.58 12.85
CA HIS A 79 33.01 1.00 13.01
C HIS A 79 34.03 1.92 12.37
#